data_AF-A0A537N2W9-F1
#
_entry.id   AF-A0A537N2W9-F1
#
_cell.length_a   1.000
_cell.length_b   1.000
_cell.length_c   1.000
_cell.angle_alpha   90.00
_cell.angle_beta   90.00
_cell.angle_gamma   90.00
#
_symmetry.space_group_name_H-M   'P 1'
#
loop_
_entity.id
_entity.type
_entity.pdbx_description
1 polymer ?
#
loop_
_entity_poly.entity_id
_entity_poly.type
_entity_poly.pdbx_seq_one_letter_code
_entity_poly.pdbx_strand_id
1 'polypeptide(L)'
;MWLVFAFSGPVLWAVSIHLDKYLVSRYFAQSSVAVLLVFTALAGLLLLPPIWFFRPAVIDLPLGSMALIAFSGLLYMTAIFFYLQALQSEEASVVAPLFQATPLFGYLLAYFVLGERLSVLQMLGGGLIVAGGTLLSIGLGDRRAFKGRLIALMLACAFALALAGLIFKIYAVR
;
A
#
# COMPACT_ATOMS: atom_id res chain seq x y z
N MET A 1 -21.00 -14.08 10.73
CA MET A 1 -19.72 -13.81 11.44
C MET A 1 -18.62 -13.28 10.51
N TRP A 2 -18.50 -13.73 9.26
CA TRP A 2 -17.48 -13.23 8.31
C TRP A 2 -17.62 -11.73 7.95
N LEU A 3 -18.86 -11.19 7.93
CA LEU A 3 -19.10 -9.77 7.65
C LEU A 3 -18.40 -8.83 8.65
N VAL A 4 -18.29 -9.22 9.92
CA VAL A 4 -17.61 -8.40 10.94
C VAL A 4 -16.12 -8.22 10.58
N PHE A 5 -15.46 -9.28 10.13
CA PHE A 5 -14.08 -9.22 9.66
C PHE A 5 -13.94 -8.44 8.34
N ALA A 6 -14.93 -8.57 7.44
CA ALA A 6 -14.95 -7.82 6.18
C ALA A 6 -15.11 -6.31 6.41
N PHE A 7 -15.92 -5.89 7.40
CA PHE A 7 -16.10 -4.49 7.76
C PHE A 7 -14.99 -3.93 8.65
N SER A 8 -14.39 -4.75 9.51
CA SER A 8 -13.30 -4.29 10.38
C SER A 8 -12.08 -3.81 9.58
N GLY A 9 -11.76 -4.47 8.47
CA GLY A 9 -10.63 -4.10 7.61
C GLY A 9 -10.70 -2.64 7.13
N PRO A 10 -11.74 -2.24 6.38
CA PRO A 10 -11.92 -0.86 5.93
C PRO A 10 -12.01 0.16 7.06
N VAL A 11 -12.66 -0.19 8.19
CA VAL A 11 -12.75 0.71 9.34
C VAL A 11 -11.39 0.96 9.97
N LEU A 12 -10.62 -0.10 10.24
CA LEU A 12 -9.26 0.02 10.79
C LEU A 12 -8.34 0.77 9.84
N TRP A 13 -8.47 0.53 8.53
CA TRP A 13 -7.70 1.24 7.51
C TRP A 13 -8.04 2.73 7.47
N ALA A 14 -9.33 3.09 7.52
CA ALA A 14 -9.77 4.48 7.58
C ALA A 14 -9.23 5.19 8.83
N VAL A 15 -9.31 4.54 10.00
CA VAL A 15 -8.72 5.06 11.25
C VAL A 15 -7.21 5.26 11.08
N SER A 16 -6.50 4.27 10.54
CA SER A 16 -5.05 4.35 10.31
C SER A 16 -4.66 5.55 9.45
N ILE A 17 -5.34 5.77 8.32
CA ILE A 17 -5.02 6.90 7.43
C ILE A 17 -5.25 8.25 8.13
N HIS A 18 -6.30 8.36 8.94
CA HIS A 18 -6.56 9.61 9.67
C HIS A 18 -5.54 9.83 10.79
N LEU A 19 -5.11 8.78 11.48
CA LEU A 19 -4.02 8.85 12.45
C LEU A 19 -2.70 9.24 11.77
N ASP A 20 -2.37 8.63 10.64
CA ASP A 20 -1.19 9.00 9.84
C ASP A 20 -1.25 10.46 9.44
N LYS A 21 -2.39 10.92 8.92
CA LYS A 21 -2.57 12.32 8.52
C LYS A 21 -2.37 13.25 9.70
N TYR A 22 -2.95 12.93 10.85
CA TYR A 22 -2.80 13.70 12.08
C TYR A 22 -1.34 13.77 12.55
N LEU A 23 -0.64 12.63 12.59
CA LEU A 23 0.77 12.56 12.97
C LEU A 23 1.63 13.40 12.03
N VAL A 24 1.45 13.20 10.73
CA VAL A 24 2.19 13.89 9.67
C VAL A 24 1.95 15.40 9.73
N SER A 25 0.70 15.86 9.86
CA SER A 25 0.39 17.29 9.89
C SER A 25 0.78 17.97 11.20
N ARG A 26 0.76 17.27 12.34
CA ARG A 26 1.02 17.87 13.65
C ARG A 26 2.49 17.84 14.02
N TYR A 27 3.18 16.73 13.74
CA TYR A 27 4.56 16.50 14.20
C TYR A 27 5.60 16.55 13.07
N PHE A 28 5.19 16.34 11.82
CA PHE A 28 6.10 16.26 10.68
C PHE A 28 5.75 17.24 9.56
N ALA A 29 5.07 18.35 9.87
CA ALA A 29 4.70 19.36 8.87
C ALA A 29 5.92 20.00 8.18
N GLN A 30 7.02 20.15 8.90
CA GLN A 30 8.28 20.72 8.38
C GLN A 30 9.46 19.75 8.43
N SER A 31 9.21 18.52 8.89
CA SER A 31 10.23 17.47 9.03
C SER A 31 10.07 16.42 7.93
N SER A 32 11.16 15.73 7.62
CA SER A 32 11.09 14.64 6.63
C SER A 32 10.25 13.48 7.17
N VAL A 33 9.28 13.03 6.38
CA VAL A 33 8.53 11.79 6.61
C VAL A 33 9.41 10.53 6.60
N ALA A 34 10.67 10.64 6.20
CA ALA A 34 11.69 9.59 6.35
C ALA A 34 11.85 9.12 7.80
N VAL A 35 11.60 9.98 8.79
CA VAL A 35 11.69 9.59 10.22
C VAL A 35 10.63 8.54 10.58
N LEU A 36 9.40 8.69 10.05
CA LEU A 36 8.34 7.71 10.25
C LEU A 36 8.71 6.36 9.62
N LEU A 37 9.36 6.39 8.45
CA LEU A 37 9.84 5.17 7.78
C LEU A 37 10.89 4.44 8.57
N VAL A 38 11.86 5.17 9.13
CA VAL A 38 12.88 4.56 10.00
C VAL A 38 12.21 3.92 11.21
N PHE A 39 11.24 4.60 11.83
CA PHE A 39 10.50 4.04 12.94
C PHE A 39 9.72 2.76 12.56
N THR A 40 9.03 2.76 11.42
CA THR A 40 8.34 1.57 10.90
C THR A 40 9.30 0.43 10.61
N ALA A 41 10.47 0.71 10.01
CA ALA A 41 11.48 -0.30 9.73
C ALA A 41 12.06 -0.90 11.02
N LEU A 42 12.35 -0.07 12.02
CA LEU A 42 12.83 -0.51 13.34
C LEU A 42 11.77 -1.33 14.09
N ALA A 43 10.49 -0.94 14.01
CA ALA A 43 9.40 -1.72 14.57
C ALA A 43 9.31 -3.11 13.92
N GLY A 44 9.49 -3.20 12.61
CA GLY A 44 9.58 -4.48 11.89
C GLY A 44 10.76 -5.33 12.36
N LEU A 45 11.93 -4.73 12.57
CA LEU A 45 13.11 -5.41 13.09
C LEU A 45 12.90 -5.93 14.52
N LEU A 46 12.21 -5.15 15.36
CA LEU A 46 11.88 -5.52 16.74
C LEU A 46 10.96 -6.75 16.83
N LEU A 47 10.17 -7.01 15.77
CA LEU A 47 9.30 -8.18 15.69
C LEU A 47 10.03 -9.47 15.25
N LEU A 48 11.27 -9.39 14.75
CA LEU A 48 12.01 -10.57 14.31
C LEU A 48 12.31 -11.59 15.43
N PRO A 49 12.77 -11.20 16.64
CA PRO A 49 13.07 -12.17 17.69
C PRO A 49 11.87 -13.01 18.14
N PRO A 50 10.66 -12.43 18.38
CA PRO A 50 9.46 -13.22 18.63
C PRO A 50 9.11 -14.16 17.47
N ILE A 51 9.17 -13.70 16.23
CA ILE A 51 8.85 -14.53 15.05
C ILE A 51 9.80 -15.73 14.95
N TRP A 52 11.10 -15.48 15.14
CA TRP A 52 12.11 -16.54 15.14
C TRP A 52 11.88 -17.57 16.25
N PHE A 53 11.48 -17.13 17.44
CA PHE A 53 11.17 -18.02 18.56
C PHE A 53 10.03 -19.00 18.25
N PHE A 54 8.96 -18.54 17.58
CA PHE A 54 7.83 -19.41 17.22
C PHE A 54 8.05 -20.23 15.94
N ARG A 55 8.87 -19.73 15.01
CA ARG A 55 9.11 -20.36 13.70
C ARG A 55 10.59 -20.23 13.29
N PRO A 56 11.51 -21.01 13.85
CA PRO A 56 12.94 -20.88 13.56
C PRO A 56 13.30 -21.10 12.08
N ALA A 57 12.46 -21.82 11.33
CA ALA A 57 12.61 -22.05 9.88
C ALA A 57 12.48 -20.78 9.01
N VAL A 58 12.07 -19.61 9.55
CA VAL A 58 12.04 -18.37 8.74
C VAL A 58 13.41 -17.90 8.26
N ILE A 59 14.51 -18.40 8.82
CA ILE A 59 15.88 -18.01 8.39
C ILE A 59 16.49 -19.03 7.41
N ASP A 60 15.87 -20.20 7.21
CA ASP A 60 16.40 -21.28 6.37
C ASP A 60 16.00 -21.11 4.89
N LEU A 61 16.00 -19.86 4.42
CA LEU A 61 15.63 -19.50 3.07
C LEU A 61 16.88 -19.43 2.17
N PRO A 62 16.78 -19.86 0.90
CA PRO A 62 17.85 -19.64 -0.08
C PRO A 62 18.21 -18.15 -0.16
N LEU A 63 19.50 -17.83 -0.34
CA LEU A 63 19.99 -16.44 -0.41
C LEU A 63 19.23 -15.58 -1.45
N GLY A 64 18.87 -16.19 -2.59
CA GLY A 64 18.05 -15.52 -3.62
C GLY A 64 16.66 -15.12 -3.11
N SER A 65 16.00 -15.99 -2.35
CA SER A 65 14.70 -15.71 -1.73
C SER A 65 14.81 -14.62 -0.66
N MET A 66 15.87 -14.67 0.16
CA MET A 66 16.13 -13.61 1.15
C MET A 66 16.33 -12.25 0.49
N ALA A 67 17.13 -12.19 -0.59
CA ALA A 67 17.37 -10.95 -1.33
C ALA A 67 16.09 -10.38 -1.96
N LEU A 68 15.24 -11.23 -2.53
CA LEU A 68 13.97 -10.81 -3.12
C LEU A 68 12.94 -10.36 -2.07
N ILE A 69 12.86 -11.03 -0.92
CA ILE A 69 12.01 -10.59 0.20
C ILE A 69 12.51 -9.24 0.75
N ALA A 70 13.82 -9.07 0.91
CA ALA A 70 14.41 -7.79 1.32
C ALA A 70 14.09 -6.68 0.30
N PHE A 71 14.17 -6.98 -0.99
CA PHE A 71 13.80 -6.06 -2.06
C PHE A 71 12.30 -5.71 -2.04
N SER A 72 11.42 -6.68 -1.78
CA SER A 72 9.99 -6.43 -1.55
C SER A 72 9.76 -5.50 -0.36
N GLY A 73 10.49 -5.70 0.73
CA GLY A 73 10.46 -4.80 1.89
C GLY A 73 10.90 -3.37 1.53
N LEU A 74 11.97 -3.23 0.75
CA LEU A 74 12.44 -1.93 0.26
C LEU A 74 11.39 -1.24 -0.64
N LEU A 75 10.74 -1.98 -1.54
CA LEU A 75 9.64 -1.47 -2.36
C LEU A 75 8.46 -1.01 -1.52
N TYR A 76 8.11 -1.78 -0.49
CA TYR A 76 7.05 -1.40 0.46
C TYR A 76 7.39 -0.10 1.18
N MET A 77 8.60 0.03 1.73
CA MET A 77 9.05 1.26 2.40
C MET A 77 9.07 2.45 1.42
N THR A 78 9.50 2.23 0.19
CA THR A 78 9.46 3.26 -0.86
C THR A 78 8.02 3.70 -1.16
N ALA A 79 7.07 2.77 -1.16
CA ALA A 79 5.67 3.12 -1.35
C ALA A 79 5.10 3.93 -0.18
N ILE A 80 5.37 3.52 1.06
CA ILE A 80 4.97 4.26 2.26
C ILE A 80 5.58 5.68 2.25
N PHE A 81 6.80 5.85 1.75
CA PHE A 81 7.38 7.19 1.57
C PHE A 81 6.56 8.08 0.65
N PHE A 82 6.18 7.58 -0.53
CA PHE A 82 5.35 8.35 -1.46
C PHE A 82 3.96 8.65 -0.89
N TYR A 83 3.37 7.68 -0.19
CA TYR A 83 2.11 7.87 0.52
C TYR A 83 2.21 8.98 1.58
N LEU A 84 3.21 8.93 2.47
CA LEU A 84 3.36 9.93 3.52
C LEU A 84 3.65 11.33 2.95
N GLN A 85 4.39 11.44 1.85
CA GLN A 85 4.56 12.71 1.14
C GLN A 85 3.26 13.24 0.50
N ALA A 86 2.44 12.37 -0.07
CA ALA A 86 1.11 12.74 -0.57
C ALA A 86 0.23 13.23 0.59
N LEU A 87 0.30 12.56 1.75
CA LEU A 87 -0.43 12.91 2.97
C LEU A 87 0.07 14.18 3.64
N GLN A 88 1.33 14.58 3.45
CA GLN A 88 1.83 15.90 3.85
C GLN A 88 1.16 17.01 3.04
N SER A 89 0.92 16.77 1.74
CA SER A 89 0.45 17.80 0.82
C SER A 89 -1.08 17.93 0.79
N GLU A 90 -1.82 16.84 1.04
CA GLU A 90 -3.28 16.79 0.87
C GLU A 90 -4.00 16.15 2.06
N GLU A 91 -5.32 16.31 2.10
CA GLU A 91 -6.18 15.66 3.09
C GLU A 91 -6.30 14.14 2.86
N ALA A 92 -6.48 13.38 3.93
CA ALA A 92 -6.72 11.95 3.90
C ALA A 92 -7.86 11.54 2.95
N SER A 93 -8.93 12.34 2.89
CA SER A 93 -10.09 12.15 2.02
C SER A 93 -9.76 12.15 0.52
N VAL A 94 -8.68 12.83 0.13
CA VAL A 94 -8.20 12.94 -1.26
C VAL A 94 -7.24 11.82 -1.60
N VAL A 95 -6.38 11.48 -0.64
CA VAL A 95 -5.33 10.47 -0.80
C VAL A 95 -5.92 9.07 -0.74
N ALA A 96 -6.89 8.82 0.14
CA ALA A 96 -7.47 7.49 0.35
C ALA A 96 -8.04 6.85 -0.92
N PRO A 97 -8.83 7.54 -1.76
CA PRO A 97 -9.36 6.95 -2.99
C PRO A 97 -8.27 6.59 -4.01
N LEU A 98 -7.13 7.29 -4.01
CA LEU A 98 -6.03 7.03 -4.95
C LEU A 98 -5.32 5.68 -4.67
N PHE A 99 -5.46 5.12 -3.46
CA PHE A 99 -4.99 3.76 -3.18
C PHE A 99 -5.72 2.69 -3.98
N GLN A 100 -6.91 2.98 -4.50
CA GLN A 100 -7.69 2.06 -5.34
C GLN A 100 -7.05 1.82 -6.72
N ALA A 101 -5.96 2.53 -7.05
CA ALA A 101 -5.09 2.17 -8.16
C ALA A 101 -4.22 0.93 -7.88
N THR A 102 -3.98 0.58 -6.61
CA THR A 102 -3.11 -0.55 -6.23
C THR A 102 -3.62 -1.89 -6.79
N PRO A 103 -4.92 -2.24 -6.65
CA PRO A 103 -5.47 -3.43 -7.28
C PRO A 103 -5.28 -3.47 -8.79
N LEU A 104 -5.36 -2.33 -9.51
CA LEU A 104 -5.14 -2.30 -10.95
C LEU A 104 -3.75 -2.76 -11.35
N PHE A 105 -2.73 -2.19 -10.71
CA PHE A 105 -1.36 -2.59 -10.94
C PHE A 105 -1.14 -4.05 -10.51
N GLY A 106 -1.76 -4.48 -9.41
CA GLY A 106 -1.74 -5.86 -8.97
C GLY A 106 -2.29 -6.82 -10.03
N TYR A 107 -3.43 -6.49 -10.65
CA TYR A 107 -4.03 -7.28 -11.72
C TYR A 107 -3.14 -7.33 -12.96
N LEU A 108 -2.62 -6.18 -13.41
CA LEU A 108 -1.73 -6.11 -14.56
C LEU A 108 -0.47 -6.96 -14.33
N LEU A 109 0.18 -6.78 -13.17
CA LEU A 109 1.38 -7.52 -12.82
C LEU A 109 1.11 -9.02 -12.67
N ALA A 110 0.00 -9.42 -12.05
CA ALA A 110 -0.37 -10.83 -11.91
C ALA A 110 -0.63 -11.49 -13.28
N TYR A 111 -1.28 -10.77 -14.20
CA TYR A 111 -1.51 -11.26 -15.56
C TYR A 111 -0.20 -11.50 -16.32
N PHE A 112 0.74 -10.53 -16.29
CA PHE A 112 2.00 -10.64 -17.04
C PHE A 112 3.03 -11.56 -16.39
N VAL A 113 3.14 -11.58 -15.06
CA VAL A 113 4.21 -12.29 -14.34
C VAL A 113 3.79 -13.68 -13.90
N LEU A 114 2.55 -13.86 -13.41
CA LEU A 114 2.05 -15.17 -12.98
C LEU A 114 1.26 -15.89 -14.07
N GLY A 115 0.92 -15.21 -15.17
CA GLY A 115 0.05 -15.77 -16.22
C GLY A 115 -1.39 -15.96 -15.75
N GLU A 116 -1.79 -15.31 -14.65
CA GLU A 116 -3.15 -15.44 -14.10
C GLU A 116 -4.16 -14.79 -15.05
N ARG A 117 -5.10 -15.59 -15.56
CA ARG A 117 -6.20 -15.09 -16.39
C ARG A 117 -7.38 -14.74 -15.50
N LEU A 118 -7.66 -13.45 -15.38
CA LEU A 118 -8.82 -12.95 -14.64
C LEU A 118 -10.09 -13.25 -15.42
N SER A 119 -11.16 -13.61 -14.70
CA SER A 119 -12.48 -13.75 -15.30
C SER A 119 -13.03 -12.39 -15.70
N VAL A 120 -13.99 -12.36 -16.65
CA VAL A 120 -14.67 -11.13 -17.07
C VAL A 120 -15.30 -10.41 -15.87
N LEU A 121 -15.84 -11.15 -14.90
CA LEU A 121 -16.38 -10.56 -13.66
C LEU A 121 -15.29 -9.89 -12.81
N GLN A 122 -14.10 -10.46 -12.72
CA GLN A 122 -12.99 -9.86 -11.96
C GLN A 122 -12.49 -8.58 -12.63
N MET A 123 -12.44 -8.55 -13.97
CA MET A 123 -12.08 -7.35 -14.73
C MET A 123 -13.13 -6.24 -14.54
N LEU A 124 -14.42 -6.57 -14.60
CA LEU A 124 -15.50 -5.62 -14.34
C LEU A 124 -15.48 -5.12 -12.89
N GLY A 125 -15.24 -6.00 -11.91
CA GLY A 125 -15.08 -5.61 -10.51
C GLY A 125 -13.90 -4.68 -10.28
N GLY A 126 -12.75 -4.97 -10.89
CA GLY A 126 -11.58 -4.09 -10.88
C GLY A 126 -11.89 -2.72 -11.50
N GLY A 127 -12.56 -2.70 -12.65
CA GLY A 127 -13.02 -1.46 -13.28
C GLY A 127 -13.96 -0.65 -12.39
N LEU A 128 -14.89 -1.31 -11.70
CA LEU A 128 -15.83 -0.66 -10.78
C LEU A 128 -15.13 -0.06 -9.56
N ILE A 129 -14.11 -0.72 -9.01
CA ILE A 129 -13.30 -0.20 -7.89
C ILE A 129 -12.58 1.08 -8.30
N VAL A 130 -12.06 1.12 -9.53
CA VAL A 130 -11.37 2.31 -10.07
C VAL A 130 -12.34 3.44 -10.35
N ALA A 131 -13.48 3.12 -10.98
CA ALA A 131 -14.54 4.09 -11.22
C ALA A 131 -15.03 4.69 -9.88
N GLY A 132 -15.25 3.85 -8.86
CA GLY A 132 -15.62 4.29 -7.51
C GLY A 132 -14.54 5.15 -6.85
N GLY A 133 -13.27 4.72 -6.90
CA GLY A 133 -12.15 5.48 -6.35
C GLY A 133 -11.94 6.84 -7.04
N THR A 134 -12.07 6.89 -8.36
CA THR A 134 -11.98 8.13 -9.13
C THR A 134 -13.17 9.06 -8.87
N LEU A 135 -14.39 8.53 -8.81
CA LEU A 135 -15.59 9.29 -8.40
C LEU A 135 -15.44 9.90 -7.01
N LEU A 136 -14.90 9.14 -6.04
CA LEU A 136 -14.64 9.66 -4.69
C LEU A 136 -13.54 10.73 -4.66
N SER A 137 -12.57 10.66 -5.59
CA SER A 137 -11.50 11.65 -5.71
C SER A 137 -11.97 12.97 -6.33
N ILE A 138 -12.95 12.91 -7.25
CA ILE A 138 -13.59 14.08 -7.86
C ILE A 138 -14.64 14.61 -6.88
N GLY A 139 -14.22 15.47 -5.94
CA GLY A 139 -15.11 16.06 -4.93
C GLY A 139 -16.32 16.77 -5.56
N LEU A 140 -17.52 16.52 -5.01
CA LEU A 140 -18.82 17.03 -5.46
C LEU A 140 -19.01 18.57 -5.39
N GLY A 141 -17.96 19.36 -5.15
CA GLY A 141 -18.15 20.79 -4.90
C GLY A 141 -16.95 21.71 -5.02
N ASP A 142 -15.77 21.25 -5.45
CA ASP A 142 -14.61 22.13 -5.48
C ASP A 142 -13.76 21.95 -6.74
N ARG A 143 -13.50 23.07 -7.43
CA ARG A 143 -12.66 23.16 -8.64
C ARG A 143 -11.20 22.90 -8.26
N ARG A 144 -10.87 21.68 -7.83
CA ARG A 144 -9.50 21.31 -7.51
C ARG A 144 -8.71 21.16 -8.80
N ALA A 145 -7.81 22.10 -9.04
CA ALA A 145 -6.80 22.04 -10.10
C ALA A 145 -6.16 20.65 -10.12
N PHE A 146 -5.98 20.07 -11.31
CA PHE A 146 -5.39 18.75 -11.50
C PHE A 146 -4.01 18.68 -10.82
N LYS A 147 -3.91 18.03 -9.66
CA LYS A 147 -2.68 17.98 -8.86
C LYS A 147 -1.79 16.85 -9.38
N GLY A 148 -1.19 17.05 -10.55
CA GLY A 148 -0.39 16.03 -11.24
C GLY A 148 0.70 15.39 -10.36
N ARG A 149 1.35 16.18 -9.49
CA ARG A 149 2.34 15.67 -8.53
C ARG A 149 1.74 14.67 -7.52
N LEU A 150 0.57 14.98 -6.96
CA LEU A 150 -0.13 14.09 -6.03
C LEU A 150 -0.48 12.77 -6.70
N ILE A 151 -1.07 12.85 -7.89
CA ILE A 151 -1.48 11.69 -8.68
C ILE A 151 -0.24 10.84 -9.01
N ALA A 152 0.86 11.45 -9.44
CA ALA A 152 2.10 10.75 -9.73
C ALA A 152 2.67 10.04 -8.50
N LEU A 153 2.71 10.69 -7.33
CA LEU A 153 3.16 10.09 -6.08
C LEU A 153 2.30 8.88 -5.69
N MET A 154 0.97 9.01 -5.78
CA MET A 154 0.07 7.92 -5.41
C MET A 154 0.06 6.78 -6.42
N LEU A 155 0.21 7.04 -7.72
CA LEU A 155 0.40 6.00 -8.72
C LEU A 155 1.73 5.26 -8.52
N ALA A 156 2.81 5.98 -8.21
CA ALA A 156 4.09 5.35 -7.86
C ALA A 156 3.99 4.50 -6.58
N CYS A 157 3.31 5.00 -5.55
CA CYS A 157 2.98 4.25 -4.33
C CYS A 157 2.20 2.97 -4.65
N ALA A 158 1.10 3.10 -5.40
CA ALA A 158 0.24 1.98 -5.77
C ALA A 158 0.99 0.92 -6.59
N PHE A 159 1.82 1.34 -7.54
CA PHE A 159 2.65 0.44 -8.32
C PHE A 159 3.68 -0.30 -7.45
N ALA A 160 4.39 0.43 -6.58
CA ALA A 160 5.39 -0.16 -5.69
C ALA A 160 4.76 -1.15 -4.68
N LEU A 161 3.57 -0.84 -4.13
CA LEU A 161 2.81 -1.77 -3.29
C LEU A 161 2.38 -3.01 -4.05
N ALA A 162 1.87 -2.85 -5.27
CA ALA A 162 1.45 -3.97 -6.10
C ALA A 162 2.63 -4.88 -6.46
N LEU A 163 3.80 -4.30 -6.79
CA LEU A 163 5.01 -5.05 -7.09
C LEU A 163 5.57 -5.78 -5.86
N ALA A 164 5.61 -5.12 -4.70
CA ALA A 164 5.99 -5.76 -3.44
C ALA A 164 5.05 -6.93 -3.12
N GLY A 165 3.73 -6.72 -3.25
CA GLY A 165 2.73 -7.76 -3.05
C GLY A 165 2.87 -8.94 -4.03
N LEU A 166 3.24 -8.67 -5.28
CA LEU A 166 3.49 -9.69 -6.29
C LEU A 166 4.69 -10.57 -5.92
N ILE A 167 5.82 -9.96 -5.55
CA ILE A 167 7.03 -10.66 -5.12
C ILE A 167 6.72 -11.52 -3.90
N PHE A 168 6.01 -10.96 -2.92
CA PHE A 168 5.59 -11.69 -1.74
C PHE A 168 4.67 -12.88 -2.09
N LYS A 169 3.69 -12.69 -2.99
CA LYS A 169 2.77 -13.73 -3.44
C LYS A 169 3.49 -14.91 -4.11
N ILE A 170 4.52 -14.63 -4.91
CA ILE A 170 5.31 -15.66 -5.61
C ILE A 170 5.99 -16.63 -4.62
N TYR A 171 6.36 -16.18 -3.43
CA TYR A 171 7.08 -16.98 -2.43
C TYR A 171 6.19 -17.51 -1.30
N ALA A 172 5.20 -16.74 -0.85
CA ALA A 172 4.38 -17.10 0.30
C ALA A 172 3.24 -18.07 -0.04
N VAL A 173 2.84 -18.15 -1.32
CA VAL A 173 1.67 -18.94 -1.79
C VAL A 173 2.09 -20.08 -2.73
N ARG A 174 3.40 -20.34 -2.87
CA ARG A 174 3.92 -21.54 -3.52
C ARG A 174 4.25 -22.62 -2.51
#